data_AF-A0A7S2PK28-F1
#
_entry.id   AF-A0A7S2PK28-F1
#
_cell.length_a   1.000
_cell.length_b   1.000
_cell.length_c   1.000
_cell.angle_alpha   90.00
_cell.angle_beta   90.00
_cell.angle_gamma   90.00
#
_symmetry.space_group_name_H-M   'P 1'
#
loop_
_entity.id
_entity.type
_entity.pdbx_description
1 polymer ?
#
loop_
_entity_poly.entity_id
_entity_poly.type
_entity_poly.pdbx_seq_one_letter_code
_entity_poly.pdbx_strand_id
1 'polypeptide(L)'
;MAKTKSGGGLKGFLTRAGASFYAGGQKLTDIGYKFGAFGARVGFIVTTTAIVTLMPLIFEIGRESQTLEAEKSQAKDLRSQGFSDRQLEQMGFMVSAIRPPSVAMNN
;
A
#
# COMPACT_ATOMS: atom_id res chain seq x y z
N MET A 1 26.28 15.66 -64.64
CA MET A 1 25.05 15.92 -63.86
C MET A 1 25.46 16.05 -62.38
N ALA A 2 25.74 17.27 -61.92
CA ALA A 2 26.29 17.49 -60.58
C ALA A 2 25.18 17.44 -59.51
N LYS A 3 25.08 16.31 -58.80
CA LYS A 3 24.45 16.25 -57.48
C LYS A 3 25.40 16.90 -56.49
N THR A 4 24.97 18.02 -55.88
CA THR A 4 25.03 18.34 -54.43
C THR A 4 24.96 19.86 -54.25
N LYS A 5 23.74 20.42 -54.12
CA LYS A 5 23.59 21.67 -53.36
C LYS A 5 23.48 21.31 -51.89
N SER A 6 24.63 20.98 -51.31
CA SER A 6 24.80 20.90 -49.85
C SER A 6 24.61 22.31 -49.32
N GLY A 7 23.48 22.57 -48.68
CA GLY A 7 23.27 23.75 -47.84
C GLY A 7 24.18 23.66 -46.62
N GLY A 8 25.48 23.84 -46.82
CA GLY A 8 26.52 23.79 -45.79
C GLY A 8 26.66 25.16 -45.13
N GLY A 9 26.42 25.21 -43.82
CA GLY A 9 26.61 26.40 -42.98
C GLY A 9 25.75 26.37 -41.72
N LEU A 10 25.93 27.36 -40.84
CA LEU A 10 25.18 27.50 -39.57
C LEU A 10 23.66 27.40 -39.76
N LYS A 11 23.11 27.92 -40.86
CA LYS A 11 21.67 27.82 -41.16
C LYS A 11 21.22 26.38 -41.42
N GLY A 12 22.01 25.60 -42.17
CA GLY A 12 21.74 24.18 -42.41
C GLY A 12 21.88 23.34 -41.13
N PHE A 13 22.82 23.72 -40.25
CA PHE A 13 22.96 23.13 -38.93
C PHE A 13 21.75 23.42 -38.03
N LEU A 14 21.31 24.68 -37.91
CA LEU A 14 20.17 25.07 -37.08
C LEU A 14 18.85 24.44 -37.57
N THR A 15 18.61 24.38 -38.88
CA THR A 15 17.41 23.72 -39.42
C THR A 15 17.41 22.21 -39.15
N ARG A 16 18.55 21.54 -39.30
CA ARG A 16 18.68 20.10 -38.98
C ARG A 16 18.57 19.85 -37.48
N ALA A 17 19.20 20.69 -36.66
CA ALA A 17 19.13 20.63 -35.21
C ALA A 17 17.69 20.81 -34.72
N GLY A 18 16.97 21.83 -35.18
CA GLY A 18 15.57 22.06 -34.83
C GLY A 18 14.66 20.88 -35.20
N ALA A 19 14.84 20.31 -36.39
CA ALA A 19 14.10 19.11 -36.81
C ALA A 19 14.40 17.89 -35.91
N SER A 20 15.67 17.69 -35.53
CA SER A 20 16.05 16.62 -34.60
C SER A 20 15.56 16.84 -33.17
N PHE A 21 15.51 18.08 -32.69
CA PHE A 21 14.93 18.41 -31.37
C PHE A 21 13.42 18.18 -31.36
N TYR A 22 12.71 18.57 -32.42
CA TYR A 22 11.26 18.32 -32.53
C TYR A 22 10.96 16.81 -32.58
N ALA A 23 11.67 16.06 -33.44
CA ALA A 23 11.53 14.60 -33.52
C ALA A 23 11.95 13.91 -32.22
N GLY A 24 12.99 14.40 -31.55
CA GLY A 24 13.43 13.94 -30.24
C GLY A 24 12.39 14.21 -29.16
N GLY A 25 11.78 15.41 -29.17
CA GLY A 25 10.71 15.81 -28.27
C GLY A 25 9.48 14.91 -28.40
N GLN A 26 9.04 14.63 -29.63
CA GLN A 26 7.92 13.70 -29.88
C GLN A 26 8.22 12.26 -29.40
N LYS A 27 9.45 11.78 -29.58
CA LYS A 27 9.84 10.47 -29.06
C LYS A 27 9.86 10.42 -27.54
N LEU A 28 10.30 11.50 -26.88
CA LEU A 28 10.29 11.60 -25.43
C LEU A 28 8.86 11.60 -24.88
N THR A 29 7.94 12.32 -25.52
CA THR A 29 6.53 12.31 -25.11
C THR A 29 5.90 10.93 -25.25
N ASP A 30 6.20 10.21 -26.34
CA ASP A 30 5.68 8.85 -26.55
C ASP A 30 6.22 7.85 -25.53
N ILE A 31 7.53 7.94 -25.21
CA ILE A 31 8.15 7.12 -24.18
C ILE A 31 7.54 7.44 -22.82
N GLY A 32 7.41 8.73 -22.48
CA GLY A 32 6.78 9.17 -21.25
C GLY A 32 5.34 8.65 -21.10
N TYR A 33 4.54 8.71 -22.17
CA TYR A 33 3.19 8.19 -22.17
C TYR A 33 3.16 6.67 -21.96
N LYS A 34 4.03 5.91 -22.64
CA LYS A 34 4.12 4.45 -22.48
C LYS A 34 4.53 4.04 -21.06
N PHE A 35 5.53 4.70 -20.50
CA PHE A 35 5.95 4.45 -19.12
C PHE A 35 4.88 4.86 -18.12
N GLY A 36 4.22 6.00 -18.33
CA GLY A 36 3.09 6.45 -17.51
C GLY A 36 1.94 5.44 -17.52
N ALA A 37 1.54 4.97 -18.70
CA ALA A 37 0.48 3.98 -18.87
C ALA A 37 0.84 2.63 -18.22
N PHE A 38 2.10 2.18 -18.37
CA PHE A 38 2.59 0.97 -17.72
C PHE A 38 2.59 1.12 -16.19
N GLY A 39 3.11 2.23 -15.67
CA GLY A 39 3.14 2.53 -14.24
C GLY A 39 1.74 2.61 -13.63
N ALA A 40 0.79 3.25 -14.32
CA ALA A 40 -0.60 3.29 -13.89
C ALA A 40 -1.22 1.89 -13.82
N ARG A 41 -0.97 1.04 -14.82
CA ARG A 41 -1.46 -0.35 -14.83
C ARG A 41 -0.89 -1.18 -13.69
N VAL A 42 0.42 -1.12 -13.48
CA VAL A 42 1.09 -1.84 -12.39
C VAL A 42 0.62 -1.33 -11.03
N GLY A 43 0.58 0.00 -10.85
CA GLY A 43 0.10 0.62 -9.61
C GLY A 43 -1.33 0.23 -9.28
N PHE A 44 -2.21 0.18 -10.29
CA PHE A 44 -3.59 -0.26 -10.11
C PHE A 44 -3.68 -1.72 -9.68
N ILE A 45 -2.92 -2.62 -10.33
CA ILE A 45 -2.88 -4.05 -9.96
C ILE A 45 -2.38 -4.22 -8.53
N VAL A 46 -1.28 -3.57 -8.16
CA VAL A 46 -0.71 -3.66 -6.81
C VAL A 46 -1.69 -3.13 -5.76
N THR A 47 -2.30 -1.97 -6.02
CA THR A 47 -3.25 -1.34 -5.08
C THR A 47 -4.49 -2.21 -4.89
N THR A 48 -5.10 -2.68 -5.98
CA THR A 48 -6.30 -3.52 -5.90
C THR A 48 -6.02 -4.86 -5.24
N THR A 49 -4.88 -5.49 -5.56
CA THR A 49 -4.43 -6.73 -4.90
C THR A 49 -4.25 -6.49 -3.41
N ALA A 50 -3.54 -5.42 -3.03
CA ALA A 50 -3.31 -5.08 -1.62
C ALA A 50 -4.62 -4.85 -0.86
N ILE A 51 -5.59 -4.14 -1.46
CA ILE A 51 -6.91 -3.95 -0.84
C ILE A 51 -7.59 -5.30 -0.63
N VAL A 52 -7.66 -6.15 -1.66
CA VAL A 52 -8.34 -7.44 -1.57
C VAL A 52 -7.67 -8.38 -0.57
N THR A 53 -6.34 -8.40 -0.50
CA THR A 53 -5.60 -9.32 0.38
C THR A 53 -5.46 -8.81 1.81
N LEU A 54 -5.30 -7.50 2.01
CA LEU A 54 -5.03 -6.94 3.34
C LEU A 54 -6.30 -6.54 4.08
N MET A 55 -7.35 -6.10 3.39
CA MET A 55 -8.57 -5.63 4.04
C MET A 55 -9.27 -6.69 4.91
N PRO A 56 -9.37 -7.98 4.49
CA PRO A 56 -9.90 -9.03 5.36
C PRO A 56 -9.11 -9.17 6.67
N LEU A 57 -7.77 -9.12 6.59
CA LEU A 57 -6.90 -9.23 7.76
C LEU A 57 -7.06 -8.04 8.70
N ILE A 58 -7.15 -6.82 8.16
CA ILE A 58 -7.38 -5.61 8.95
C ILE A 58 -8.70 -5.70 9.72
N PHE A 59 -9.77 -6.17 9.07
CA PHE A 59 -11.07 -6.33 9.71
C PHE A 59 -11.08 -7.44 10.75
N GLU A 60 -10.37 -8.54 10.50
CA GLU A 60 -10.24 -9.61 11.47
C GLU A 60 -9.55 -9.15 12.75
N ILE A 61 -8.42 -8.44 12.63
CA ILE A 61 -7.69 -7.86 13.77
C ILE A 61 -8.55 -6.84 14.53
N GLY A 62 -9.25 -5.97 13.81
CA GLY A 62 -10.13 -4.99 14.41
C GLY A 62 -11.28 -5.65 15.20
N ARG A 63 -11.87 -6.70 14.62
CA ARG A 63 -12.91 -7.49 15.28
C ARG A 63 -12.38 -8.19 16.52
N GLU A 64 -11.25 -8.89 16.42
CA GLU A 64 -10.61 -9.59 17.56
C GLU A 64 -10.31 -8.62 18.70
N SER A 65 -9.77 -7.43 18.39
CA SER A 65 -9.51 -6.40 19.41
C SER A 65 -10.78 -5.97 20.14
N GLN A 66 -11.87 -5.73 19.41
CA GLN A 66 -13.15 -5.35 20.02
C GLN A 66 -13.75 -6.47 20.87
N THR A 67 -13.68 -7.72 20.40
CA THR A 67 -14.14 -8.89 21.17
C THR A 67 -13.35 -9.05 22.45
N LEU A 68 -12.02 -8.89 22.41
CA LEU A 68 -11.16 -8.98 23.57
C LEU A 68 -11.45 -7.89 24.60
N GLU A 69 -11.69 -6.65 24.16
CA GLU A 69 -12.08 -5.54 25.05
C GLU A 69 -13.43 -5.80 25.73
N ALA A 70 -14.41 -6.31 24.98
CA ALA A 70 -15.72 -6.66 25.51
C ALA A 70 -15.63 -7.80 26.53
N GLU A 71 -14.90 -8.88 26.22
CA GLU A 71 -14.67 -9.98 27.14
C GLU A 71 -13.93 -9.53 28.40
N LYS A 72 -12.93 -8.66 28.26
CA LYS A 72 -12.20 -8.11 29.40
C LYS A 72 -13.11 -7.33 30.34
N SER A 73 -14.06 -6.56 29.80
CA SER A 73 -15.07 -5.86 30.61
C SER A 73 -15.95 -6.86 31.36
N GLN A 74 -16.47 -7.87 30.67
CA GLN A 74 -17.34 -8.89 31.28
C GLN A 74 -16.61 -9.71 32.35
N ALA A 75 -15.37 -10.12 32.08
CA ALA A 75 -14.52 -10.83 33.04
C ALA A 75 -14.23 -9.98 34.28
N LYS A 76 -14.03 -8.66 34.11
CA LYS A 76 -13.87 -7.72 35.22
C LYS A 76 -15.13 -7.63 36.07
N ASP A 77 -16.30 -7.55 35.44
CA ASP A 77 -17.59 -7.50 36.15
C ASP A 77 -17.85 -8.81 36.91
N LEU A 78 -17.60 -9.96 36.31
CA LEU A 78 -17.72 -11.26 36.98
C LEU A 78 -16.72 -11.44 38.11
N ARG A 79 -15.47 -10.97 37.94
CA ARG A 79 -14.51 -10.94 39.05
C ARG A 79 -15.01 -10.09 40.22
N SER A 80 -15.65 -8.96 39.94
CA SER A 80 -16.23 -8.12 41.00
C SER A 80 -17.38 -8.80 41.76
N GLN A 81 -18.03 -9.78 41.13
CA GLN A 81 -19.06 -10.64 41.74
C GLN A 81 -18.47 -11.84 42.50
N GLY A 82 -17.14 -12.00 42.50
CA GLY A 82 -16.43 -13.05 43.25
C GLY A 82 -16.06 -14.29 42.44
N PHE A 83 -16.24 -14.30 41.12
CA PHE A 83 -15.78 -15.41 40.28
C PHE A 83 -14.25 -15.46 40.21
N SER A 84 -13.70 -16.67 40.38
CA SER A 84 -12.25 -16.90 40.26
C SER A 84 -11.81 -17.04 38.81
N ASP A 85 -10.54 -16.74 38.52
CA ASP A 85 -9.95 -16.87 37.17
C ASP A 85 -10.19 -18.24 36.53
N ARG A 86 -10.07 -19.32 37.31
CA ARG A 86 -10.31 -20.69 36.82
C ARG A 86 -11.76 -20.90 36.40
N GLN A 87 -12.72 -20.28 37.09
CA GLN A 87 -14.13 -20.37 36.71
C GLN A 87 -14.39 -19.57 35.43
N LEU A 88 -13.74 -18.42 35.25
CA LEU A 88 -13.85 -17.63 34.02
C LEU A 88 -13.23 -18.36 32.82
N GLU A 89 -12.09 -19.03 33.01
CA GLU A 89 -11.50 -19.91 31.99
C GLU A 89 -12.45 -21.07 31.65
N GLN A 90 -13.08 -21.69 32.65
CA GLN A 90 -14.08 -22.75 32.44
C GLN A 90 -15.35 -22.25 31.75
N MET A 91 -15.70 -20.97 31.91
CA MET A 91 -16.79 -20.31 31.20
C MET A 91 -16.45 -19.98 29.75
N GLY A 92 -15.19 -20.19 29.32
CA GLY A 92 -14.75 -20.00 27.94
C GLY A 92 -14.20 -18.61 27.63
N PHE A 93 -13.97 -17.76 28.63
CA PHE A 93 -13.30 -16.48 28.42
C PHE A 93 -11.86 -16.68 27.95
N MET A 94 -11.41 -15.83 27.04
CA MET A 94 -10.02 -15.87 26.60
C MET A 94 -9.08 -15.55 27.76
N VAL A 95 -7.96 -16.29 27.85
CA VAL A 95 -6.94 -16.07 28.88
C VAL A 95 -6.40 -14.64 28.83
N SER A 96 -6.30 -14.06 27.63
CA SER A 96 -5.90 -12.67 27.39
C SER A 96 -6.91 -11.62 27.90
N ALA A 97 -8.20 -11.99 28.00
CA ALA A 97 -9.24 -11.15 28.59
C ALA A 97 -9.21 -11.22 30.13
N ILE A 98 -8.87 -12.39 30.69
CA ILE A 98 -8.76 -12.61 32.14
C ILE A 98 -7.46 -12.01 32.68
N ARG A 99 -6.34 -12.17 31.98
CA ARG A 99 -5.02 -11.69 32.38
C ARG A 99 -4.39 -10.91 31.23
N PRO A 100 -3.95 -9.66 31.46
CA PRO A 100 -3.18 -8.96 30.44
C PRO A 100 -1.90 -9.76 30.11
N PRO A 101 -1.48 -9.79 28.84
CA PRO A 101 -0.26 -10.50 28.45
C PRO A 101 0.96 -9.91 29.19
N SER A 102 1.78 -10.78 29.78
CA SER A 102 2.94 -10.39 30.60
C SER A 102 4.00 -9.59 29.84
N VAL A 103 4.03 -9.71 28.51
CA VAL A 103 4.96 -8.98 27.62
C VAL A 103 4.63 -7.49 27.44
N ALA A 104 3.44 -7.03 27.85
CA ALA A 104 3.04 -5.62 27.76
C ALA A 104 3.30 -4.80 29.05
N MET A 105 3.91 -5.40 30.08
CA MET A 105 4.11 -4.74 31.39
C MET A 105 5.50 -4.10 31.58
N ASN A 106 6.30 -3.95 30.52
CA ASN A 106 7.53 -3.16 30.56
C ASN A 106 7.29 -1.80 29.88
N ASN A 107 6.89 -0.81 30.67
CA ASN A 107 7.19 0.61 30.51
C ASN A 107 6.81 1.35 31.80
#